data_AF-A0A2E3RSL4-F1
#
_entry.id   AF-A0A2E3RSL4-F1
#
_cell.length_a   1.000
_cell.length_b   1.000
_cell.length_c   1.000
_cell.angle_alpha   90.00
_cell.angle_beta   90.00
_cell.angle_gamma   90.00
#
_symmetry.space_group_name_H-M   'P 1'
#
loop_
_entity.id
_entity.type
_entity.pdbx_description
1 polymer ?
#
loop_
_entity_poly.entity_id
_entity_poly.type
_entity_poly.pdbx_seq_one_letter_code
_entity_poly.pdbx_strand_id
1 'polypeptide(L)'
;MSQQSTAGSSIASALLVRVVVPLMILALVSLQVVHGGHWIPQWILNMLQKWDIDPTMAARCIITIELAAVGLMIFMGRISRAIALASLAAIAFVSIGSFSAVMSGSEQDGTRTSDLAIIGAILLCCAVLLTLVTRSGPTGGRTSSGAGGSPNLNHNVAGVIVIVILAMVASSMTPMDLKPVGQAGGRPIDVIEIDFADMKGKRLPETPLARQLPELTALTLDGEHFVVFYRLTCPSCHEVFLDHFPGRQERDRVIAVNVPPEQGALIAEGANTEPIQCDGCTRMQLPEGPLWLLKTPAIMVVENGVITCASGTDVIDCLVGQ
;
A
#
# COMPACT_ATOMS: atom_id res chain seq x y z
N MET A 1 29.73 10.97 47.63
CA MET A 1 28.46 11.59 47.20
C MET A 1 27.88 11.04 45.87
N SER A 2 28.20 9.80 45.43
CA SER A 2 27.73 9.27 44.12
C SER A 2 26.48 8.36 44.18
N GLN A 3 25.98 7.98 45.36
CA GLN A 3 24.89 6.98 45.46
C GLN A 3 23.46 7.51 45.17
N GLN A 4 23.19 8.81 45.29
CA GLN A 4 21.83 9.35 45.08
C GLN A 4 21.37 9.37 43.61
N SER A 5 22.28 9.30 42.63
CA SER A 5 21.90 9.39 41.20
C SER A 5 21.28 8.10 40.63
N THR A 6 21.48 6.95 41.27
CA THR A 6 21.11 5.64 40.70
C THR A 6 19.64 5.25 40.88
N ALA A 7 18.96 5.79 41.90
CA ALA A 7 17.56 5.44 42.17
C ALA A 7 16.58 6.08 41.16
N GLY A 8 16.84 7.33 40.75
CA GLY A 8 15.96 8.06 39.82
C GLY A 8 15.98 7.50 38.39
N SER A 9 17.12 6.99 37.92
CA SER A 9 17.24 6.44 36.56
C SER A 9 16.47 5.13 36.36
N SER A 10 16.31 4.33 37.42
CA SER A 10 15.56 3.06 37.38
C SER A 10 14.05 3.28 37.21
N ILE A 11 13.49 4.27 37.92
CA ILE A 11 12.06 4.60 37.85
C ILE A 11 11.72 5.17 36.46
N ALA A 12 12.55 6.07 35.93
CA ALA A 12 12.37 6.64 34.60
C ALA A 12 12.41 5.57 33.50
N SER A 13 13.36 4.62 33.59
CA SER A 13 13.45 3.47 32.68
C SER A 13 12.19 2.60 32.70
N ALA A 14 11.69 2.28 33.90
CA ALA A 14 10.50 1.46 34.06
C ALA A 14 9.25 2.15 33.50
N LEU A 15 9.10 3.45 33.74
CA LEU A 15 8.00 4.26 33.18
C LEU A 15 8.07 4.33 31.65
N LEU A 16 9.26 4.56 31.09
CA LEU A 16 9.47 4.60 29.64
C LEU A 16 9.01 3.30 28.97
N VAL A 17 9.47 2.16 29.47
CA VAL A 17 9.22 0.84 28.86
C VAL A 17 7.79 0.34 29.09
N ARG A 18 7.19 0.63 30.26
CA ARG A 18 5.87 0.06 30.62
C ARG A 18 4.69 1.00 30.40
N VAL A 19 4.94 2.28 30.16
CA VAL A 19 3.87 3.27 29.97
C VAL A 19 4.04 3.96 28.62
N VAL A 20 5.19 4.58 28.36
CA VAL A 20 5.36 5.41 27.15
C VAL A 20 5.32 4.56 25.87
N VAL A 21 6.11 3.48 25.80
CA VAL A 21 6.13 2.61 24.61
C VAL A 21 4.78 1.93 24.36
N PRO A 22 4.10 1.34 25.37
CA PRO A 22 2.77 0.79 25.18
C PRO A 22 1.72 1.81 24.74
N LEU A 23 1.74 3.03 25.29
CA LEU A 23 0.82 4.09 24.85
C LEU A 23 1.04 4.48 23.39
N MET A 24 2.30 4.52 22.94
CA MET A 24 2.60 4.78 21.54
C MET A 24 2.05 3.67 20.63
N ILE A 25 2.23 2.39 21.00
CA ILE A 25 1.70 1.26 20.22
C ILE A 25 0.17 1.29 20.23
N LEU A 26 -0.47 1.59 21.36
CA LEU A 26 -1.93 1.77 21.41
C LEU A 26 -2.42 2.91 20.52
N ALA A 27 -1.65 4.00 20.39
CA ALA A 27 -1.97 5.07 19.44
C ALA A 27 -1.88 4.59 17.99
N LEU A 28 -0.90 3.74 17.64
CA LEU A 28 -0.80 3.11 16.32
C LEU A 28 -1.99 2.17 16.04
N VAL A 29 -2.34 1.29 16.99
CA VAL A 29 -3.54 0.44 16.90
C VAL A 29 -4.79 1.29 16.70
N SER A 30 -4.91 2.39 17.44
CA SER A 30 -6.06 3.29 17.32
C SER A 30 -6.12 3.95 15.94
N LEU A 31 -4.97 4.37 15.39
CA LEU A 31 -4.89 4.88 14.03
C LEU A 31 -5.32 3.80 13.03
N GLN A 32 -4.78 2.58 13.12
CA GLN A 32 -5.15 1.45 12.26
C GLN A 32 -6.66 1.13 12.32
N VAL A 33 -7.29 1.21 13.49
CA VAL A 33 -8.73 0.95 13.65
C VAL A 33 -9.58 2.09 13.07
N VAL A 34 -9.22 3.35 13.34
CA VAL A 34 -10.00 4.51 12.89
C VAL A 34 -9.91 4.70 11.38
N HIS A 35 -8.73 4.48 10.83
CA HIS A 35 -8.42 4.78 9.45
C HIS A 35 -8.50 3.53 8.56
N GLY A 36 -8.41 2.32 9.12
CA GLY A 36 -8.47 1.07 8.39
C GLY A 36 -7.15 0.72 7.70
N GLY A 37 -7.23 -0.14 6.69
CA GLY A 37 -6.08 -0.81 6.07
C GLY A 37 -5.10 0.07 5.31
N HIS A 38 -5.42 1.34 5.05
CA HIS A 38 -4.48 2.23 4.37
C HIS A 38 -3.24 2.57 5.20
N TRP A 39 -3.27 2.33 6.52
CA TRP A 39 -2.07 2.43 7.37
C TRP A 39 -1.17 1.20 7.32
N ILE A 40 -1.62 0.12 6.68
CA ILE A 40 -0.78 -1.05 6.44
C ILE A 40 0.03 -0.76 5.18
N PRO A 41 1.37 -0.76 5.25
CA PRO A 41 2.20 -0.53 4.09
C PRO A 41 1.81 -1.47 2.94
N GLN A 42 1.65 -0.93 1.73
CA GLN A 42 1.25 -1.69 0.56
C GLN A 42 2.16 -2.90 0.29
N TRP A 43 3.46 -2.77 0.56
CA TRP A 43 4.40 -3.89 0.40
C TRP A 43 4.08 -5.08 1.33
N ILE A 44 3.53 -4.83 2.53
CA ILE A 44 3.07 -5.89 3.44
C ILE A 44 1.83 -6.56 2.87
N LEU A 45 0.86 -5.77 2.38
CA LEU A 45 -0.34 -6.31 1.74
C LEU A 45 0.01 -7.17 0.52
N ASN A 46 0.90 -6.67 -0.35
CA ASN A 46 1.40 -7.42 -1.51
C ASN A 46 2.12 -8.71 -1.11
N MET A 47 2.88 -8.70 -0.01
CA MET A 47 3.54 -9.89 0.50
C MET A 47 2.53 -10.92 1.03
N LEU A 48 1.50 -10.47 1.74
CA LEU A 48 0.45 -11.33 2.30
C LEU A 48 -0.50 -11.87 1.22
N GLN A 49 -0.76 -11.09 0.18
CA GLN A 49 -1.54 -11.53 -0.98
C GLN A 49 -0.86 -12.69 -1.72
N LYS A 50 0.48 -12.71 -1.78
CA LYS A 50 1.22 -13.87 -2.34
C LYS A 50 0.98 -15.16 -1.56
N TRP A 51 0.51 -15.06 -0.31
CA TRP A 51 0.20 -16.20 0.55
C TRP A 51 -1.31 -16.45 0.67
N ASP A 52 -2.11 -15.79 -0.19
CA ASP A 52 -3.58 -15.87 -0.19
C ASP A 52 -4.21 -15.48 1.16
N ILE A 53 -3.55 -14.57 1.88
CA ILE A 53 -4.06 -14.04 3.15
C ILE A 53 -4.89 -12.80 2.85
N ASP A 54 -6.18 -12.88 3.21
CA ASP A 54 -7.10 -11.76 3.09
C ASP A 54 -6.60 -10.50 3.84
N PRO A 55 -6.69 -9.29 3.24
CA PRO A 55 -6.23 -8.05 3.87
C PRO A 55 -6.88 -7.77 5.24
N THR A 56 -8.11 -8.21 5.46
CA THR A 56 -8.79 -8.06 6.75
C THR A 56 -8.20 -8.98 7.81
N MET A 57 -7.88 -10.22 7.44
CA MET A 57 -7.15 -11.16 8.29
C MET A 57 -5.76 -10.63 8.63
N ALA A 58 -5.04 -10.10 7.64
CA ALA A 58 -3.73 -9.48 7.81
C ALA A 58 -3.74 -8.36 8.86
N ALA A 59 -4.66 -7.41 8.70
CA ALA A 59 -4.83 -6.28 9.62
C ALA A 59 -5.13 -6.75 11.06
N ARG A 60 -6.01 -7.75 11.23
CA ARG A 60 -6.33 -8.32 12.54
C ARG A 60 -5.13 -8.98 13.19
N CYS A 61 -4.34 -9.71 12.42
CA CYS A 61 -3.12 -10.33 12.91
C CYS A 61 -2.13 -9.29 13.43
N ILE A 62 -1.94 -8.18 12.69
CA ILE A 62 -1.06 -7.08 13.11
C ILE A 62 -1.57 -6.45 14.42
N ILE A 63 -2.84 -6.06 14.50
CA ILE A 63 -3.45 -5.49 15.72
C ILE A 63 -3.31 -6.44 16.91
N THR A 64 -3.54 -7.75 16.69
CA THR A 64 -3.39 -8.78 17.72
C THR A 64 -1.96 -8.83 18.26
N ILE A 65 -0.96 -8.80 17.37
CA ILE A 65 0.46 -8.80 17.75
C ILE A 65 0.80 -7.54 18.55
N GLU A 66 0.34 -6.38 18.12
CA GLU A 66 0.56 -5.09 18.79
C GLU A 66 -0.06 -5.06 20.21
N LEU A 67 -1.33 -5.48 20.34
CA LEU A 67 -2.02 -5.56 21.63
C LEU A 67 -1.38 -6.59 22.57
N ALA A 68 -0.94 -7.73 22.04
CA ALA A 68 -0.22 -8.73 22.82
C ALA A 68 1.12 -8.17 23.33
N ALA A 69 1.87 -7.45 22.49
CA ALA A 69 3.11 -6.79 22.89
C ALA A 69 2.87 -5.78 24.02
N VAL A 70 1.83 -4.94 23.91
CA VAL A 70 1.39 -4.00 24.96
C VAL A 70 1.12 -4.71 26.27
N GLY A 71 0.30 -5.78 26.25
CA GLY A 71 -0.01 -6.55 27.45
C GLY A 71 1.24 -7.16 28.10
N LEU A 72 2.11 -7.76 27.29
CA LEU A 72 3.36 -8.35 27.80
C LEU A 72 4.30 -7.29 28.39
N MET A 73 4.38 -6.09 27.82
CA MET A 73 5.19 -5.00 28.38
C MET A 73 4.66 -4.51 29.74
N ILE A 74 3.34 -4.43 29.90
CA ILE A 74 2.71 -3.96 31.14
C ILE A 74 2.84 -5.02 32.26
N PHE A 75 2.51 -6.27 31.96
CA PHE A 75 2.40 -7.33 32.96
C PHE A 75 3.71 -8.09 33.21
N MET A 76 4.60 -8.22 32.21
CA MET A 76 5.81 -9.02 32.33
C MET A 76 7.06 -8.18 32.46
N GLY A 77 7.30 -7.71 33.68
CA GLY A 77 8.38 -6.77 33.99
C GLY A 77 9.81 -7.23 33.65
N ARG A 78 10.06 -8.54 33.55
CA ARG A 78 11.38 -9.09 33.19
C ARG A 78 11.68 -9.02 31.69
N ILE A 79 10.67 -9.24 30.85
CA ILE A 79 10.81 -9.28 29.39
C ILE A 79 10.34 -8.00 28.71
N SER A 80 9.69 -7.09 29.45
CA SER A 80 9.12 -5.84 28.92
C SER A 80 10.12 -5.03 28.11
N ARG A 81 11.39 -4.98 28.54
CA ARG A 81 12.44 -4.25 27.81
C ARG A 81 12.77 -4.90 26.46
N ALA A 82 12.90 -6.24 26.42
CA ALA A 82 13.20 -6.95 25.19
C ALA A 82 12.05 -6.79 24.18
N ILE A 83 10.80 -6.90 24.66
CA ILE A 83 9.60 -6.70 23.84
C ILE A 83 9.50 -5.26 23.33
N ALA A 84 9.76 -4.26 24.19
CA ALA A 84 9.78 -2.86 23.77
C ALA A 84 10.81 -2.61 22.68
N LEU A 85 12.04 -3.11 22.83
CA LEU A 85 13.09 -2.98 21.82
C LEU A 85 12.71 -3.67 20.51
N ALA A 86 12.18 -4.90 20.56
CA ALA A 86 11.75 -5.64 19.38
C ALA A 86 10.61 -4.93 18.65
N SER A 87 9.61 -4.44 19.39
CA SER A 87 8.45 -3.73 18.83
C SER A 87 8.87 -2.41 18.19
N LEU A 88 9.68 -1.60 18.88
CA LEU A 88 10.21 -0.33 18.34
C LEU A 88 11.08 -0.55 17.09
N ALA A 89 11.89 -1.61 17.07
CA ALA A 89 12.71 -1.95 15.90
C ALA A 89 11.84 -2.39 14.71
N ALA A 90 10.82 -3.20 14.95
CA ALA A 90 9.87 -3.63 13.91
C ALA A 90 9.09 -2.44 13.34
N ILE A 91 8.57 -1.56 14.19
CA ILE A 91 7.85 -0.35 13.76
C ILE A 91 8.79 0.56 12.95
N ALA A 92 10.02 0.81 13.44
CA ALA A 92 10.98 1.62 12.71
C ALA A 92 11.32 1.03 11.33
N PHE A 93 11.51 -0.29 11.25
CA PHE A 93 11.75 -0.98 9.98
C PHE A 93 10.57 -0.81 9.00
N VAL A 94 9.34 -1.01 9.49
CA VAL A 94 8.13 -0.82 8.70
C VAL A 94 8.01 0.63 8.21
N SER A 95 8.24 1.62 9.08
CA SER A 95 8.21 3.04 8.72
C SER A 95 9.27 3.41 7.68
N ILE A 96 10.49 2.85 7.76
CA ILE A 96 11.53 3.05 6.74
C ILE A 96 11.08 2.45 5.39
N GLY A 97 10.51 1.25 5.41
CA GLY A 97 9.97 0.60 4.20
C GLY A 97 8.89 1.45 3.53
N SER A 98 7.92 1.95 4.31
CA SER A 98 6.89 2.87 3.80
C SER A 98 7.47 4.18 3.28
N PHE A 99 8.41 4.78 4.01
CA PHE A 99 9.06 6.01 3.57
C PHE A 99 9.80 5.82 2.25
N SER A 100 10.49 4.68 2.08
CA SER A 100 11.16 4.32 0.84
C SER A 100 10.18 4.08 -0.32
N ALA A 101 9.05 3.42 -0.07
CA ALA A 101 8.01 3.18 -1.08
C ALA A 101 7.44 4.51 -1.61
N VAL A 102 7.16 5.45 -0.72
CA VAL A 102 6.68 6.79 -1.10
C VAL A 102 7.74 7.57 -1.90
N MET A 103 9.00 7.56 -1.44
CA MET A 103 10.11 8.27 -2.10
C MET A 103 10.45 7.70 -3.49
N SER A 104 10.28 6.40 -3.70
CA SER A 104 10.54 5.74 -4.98
C SER A 104 9.46 5.97 -6.04
N GLY A 105 8.39 6.69 -5.71
CA GLY A 105 7.29 6.96 -6.64
C GLY A 105 6.31 5.80 -6.82
N SER A 106 6.54 4.66 -6.18
CA SER A 106 5.72 3.45 -6.30
C SER A 106 4.31 3.58 -5.71
N GLU A 107 4.11 4.55 -4.81
CA GLU A 107 2.81 4.92 -4.23
C GLU A 107 2.37 6.24 -4.86
N GLN A 108 1.49 6.16 -5.86
CA GLN A 108 1.18 7.24 -6.81
C GLN A 108 -0.22 7.84 -6.60
N ASP A 109 -0.71 7.86 -5.36
CA ASP A 109 -1.92 8.59 -4.97
C ASP A 109 -1.59 9.92 -4.28
N GLY A 110 -2.33 10.98 -4.63
CA GLY A 110 -2.03 12.39 -4.35
C GLY A 110 -2.12 12.87 -2.89
N THR A 111 -2.10 11.99 -1.88
CA THR A 111 -2.15 12.35 -0.44
C THR A 111 -0.77 12.64 0.17
N ARG A 112 0.20 13.04 -0.66
CA ARG A 112 1.64 12.88 -0.40
C ARG A 112 2.24 13.66 0.78
N THR A 113 1.73 14.81 1.18
CA THR A 113 2.43 15.62 2.19
C THR A 113 2.06 15.29 3.62
N SER A 114 0.79 14.97 3.89
CA SER A 114 0.33 14.60 5.23
C SER A 114 0.90 13.25 5.67
N ASP A 115 0.92 12.28 4.76
CA ASP A 115 1.28 10.91 5.10
C ASP A 115 2.79 10.78 5.33
N LEU A 116 3.61 11.47 4.52
CA LEU A 116 5.05 11.58 4.75
C LEU A 116 5.38 12.23 6.09
N ALA A 117 4.65 13.27 6.48
CA ALA A 117 4.86 13.94 7.76
C ALA A 117 4.54 13.01 8.93
N ILE A 118 3.45 12.23 8.84
CA ILE A 118 3.07 11.29 9.90
C ILE A 118 4.04 10.11 9.97
N ILE A 119 4.39 9.48 8.83
CA ILE A 119 5.38 8.38 8.79
C ILE A 119 6.73 8.86 9.33
N GLY A 120 7.17 10.06 8.92
CA GLY A 120 8.40 10.67 9.42
C GLY A 120 8.36 10.95 10.93
N ALA A 121 7.22 11.43 11.45
CA ALA A 121 7.04 11.65 12.88
C ALA A 121 7.08 10.33 13.68
N ILE A 122 6.41 9.28 13.20
CA ILE A 122 6.45 7.94 13.82
C ILE A 122 7.87 7.40 13.84
N LEU A 123 8.60 7.49 12.72
CA LEU A 123 9.99 7.04 12.63
C LEU A 123 10.90 7.78 13.60
N LEU A 124 10.78 9.11 13.68
CA LEU A 124 11.54 9.94 14.61
C LEU A 124 11.22 9.56 16.07
N CYS A 125 9.94 9.42 16.42
CA CYS A 125 9.52 8.98 17.74
C CYS A 125 10.10 7.61 18.10
N CYS A 126 10.06 6.65 17.17
CA CYS A 126 10.64 5.31 17.37
C CYS A 126 12.15 5.38 17.58
N ALA A 127 12.88 6.17 16.78
CA ALA A 127 14.33 6.33 16.92
C ALA A 127 14.72 6.95 18.28
N VAL A 128 13.98 7.97 18.73
CA VAL A 128 14.18 8.60 20.04
C VAL A 128 13.90 7.60 21.16
N LEU A 129 12.75 6.90 21.12
CA LEU A 129 12.40 5.91 22.15
C LEU A 129 13.38 4.74 22.18
N LEU A 130 13.81 4.23 21.03
CA LEU A 130 14.82 3.16 20.94
C LEU A 130 16.14 3.61 21.58
N THR A 131 16.58 4.84 21.32
CA THR A 131 17.78 5.43 21.92
C THR A 131 17.65 5.58 23.43
N LEU A 132 16.48 6.00 23.92
CA LEU A 132 16.22 6.14 25.36
C LEU A 132 16.17 4.76 26.05
N VAL A 133 15.49 3.77 25.46
CA VAL A 133 15.39 2.41 26.01
C VAL A 133 16.75 1.68 25.99
N THR A 134 17.57 1.87 24.96
CA THR A 134 18.92 1.28 24.90
C THR A 134 19.87 1.92 25.92
N ARG A 135 19.81 3.25 26.09
CA ARG A 135 20.63 3.98 27.08
C ARG A 135 20.20 3.73 28.52
N SER A 136 18.91 3.50 28.77
CA SER A 136 18.48 3.09 30.11
C SER A 136 19.09 1.72 30.42
N GLY A 137 20.07 1.68 31.34
CA GLY A 137 20.78 0.45 31.69
C GLY A 137 19.83 -0.69 32.06
N PRO A 138 20.28 -1.96 31.98
CA PRO A 138 19.47 -3.09 32.44
C PRO A 138 18.93 -2.75 33.82
N THR A 139 17.61 -2.78 33.97
CA THR A 139 16.95 -2.50 35.25
C THR A 139 17.54 -3.50 36.21
N GLY A 140 18.44 -3.02 37.07
CA GLY A 140 19.23 -3.84 37.98
C GLY A 140 18.28 -4.41 39.01
N GLY A 141 17.54 -5.45 38.63
CA GLY A 141 16.84 -6.31 39.54
C GLY A 141 17.94 -6.88 40.41
N ARG A 142 18.12 -6.29 41.60
CA ARG A 142 18.87 -6.92 42.68
C ARG A 142 18.24 -8.28 42.82
N THR A 143 18.88 -9.28 42.25
CA THR A 143 18.67 -10.67 42.59
C THR A 143 19.05 -10.71 44.05
N SER A 144 18.06 -10.55 44.92
CA SER A 144 18.14 -11.05 46.28
C SER A 144 18.32 -12.55 46.11
N SER A 145 19.57 -12.97 46.10
CA SER A 145 20.05 -14.35 46.06
C SER A 145 19.69 -15.07 47.36
N GLY A 146 18.43 -14.96 47.79
CA GLY A 146 17.84 -15.64 48.94
C GLY A 146 17.10 -16.86 48.43
N ALA A 147 17.80 -17.99 48.44
CA ALA A 147 17.29 -19.37 48.55
C ALA A 147 16.01 -19.77 47.78
N GLY A 148 16.22 -20.47 46.65
CA GLY A 148 15.68 -21.83 46.52
C GLY A 148 14.27 -22.05 45.95
N GLY A 149 13.51 -21.01 45.63
CA GLY A 149 12.23 -21.17 44.92
C GLY A 149 12.44 -21.12 43.40
N SER A 150 12.46 -22.28 42.73
CA SER A 150 12.29 -22.36 41.27
C SER A 150 11.13 -21.44 40.87
N PRO A 151 11.34 -20.36 40.10
CA PRO A 151 10.23 -19.56 39.61
C PRO A 151 9.43 -20.47 38.68
N ASN A 152 8.24 -20.88 39.13
CA ASN A 152 7.33 -21.76 38.40
C ASN A 152 7.08 -21.22 36.99
N LEU A 153 7.87 -21.71 36.02
CA LEU A 153 7.83 -21.35 34.60
C LEU A 153 6.40 -21.40 34.04
N ASN A 154 5.59 -22.33 34.58
CA ASN A 154 4.19 -22.56 34.22
C ASN A 154 3.28 -21.34 34.44
N HIS A 155 3.52 -20.50 35.46
CA HIS A 155 2.66 -19.34 35.73
C HIS A 155 2.88 -18.22 34.71
N ASN A 156 4.11 -18.05 34.21
CA ASN A 156 4.42 -17.06 33.19
C ASN A 156 3.83 -17.46 31.83
N VAL A 157 3.86 -18.75 31.48
CA VAL A 157 3.28 -19.27 30.23
C VAL A 157 1.76 -19.08 30.22
N ALA A 158 1.07 -19.39 31.32
CA ALA A 158 -0.36 -19.16 31.44
C ALA A 158 -0.72 -17.68 31.25
N GLY A 159 0.04 -16.76 31.86
CA GLY A 159 -0.16 -15.32 31.69
C GLY A 159 0.00 -14.84 30.24
N VAL A 160 1.02 -15.33 29.53
CA VAL A 160 1.23 -15.01 28.10
C VAL A 160 0.04 -15.47 27.26
N ILE A 161 -0.43 -16.72 27.47
CA ILE A 161 -1.56 -17.28 26.72
C ILE A 161 -2.83 -16.44 26.94
N VAL A 162 -3.13 -16.07 28.18
CA VAL A 162 -4.30 -15.22 28.49
C VAL A 162 -4.21 -13.87 27.80
N ILE A 163 -3.02 -13.23 27.78
CA ILE A 163 -2.81 -11.94 27.11
C ILE A 163 -3.05 -12.08 25.59
N VAL A 164 -2.52 -13.13 24.97
CA VAL A 164 -2.68 -13.37 23.53
C VAL A 164 -4.15 -13.64 23.17
N ILE A 165 -4.85 -14.45 23.97
CA ILE A 165 -6.28 -14.71 23.77
C ILE A 165 -7.08 -13.41 23.89
N LEU A 166 -6.82 -12.59 24.91
CA LEU A 166 -7.48 -11.29 25.09
C LEU A 166 -7.21 -10.36 23.90
N ALA A 167 -5.99 -10.34 23.38
CA ALA A 167 -5.64 -9.55 22.19
C ALA A 167 -6.39 -10.04 20.93
N MET A 168 -6.49 -11.35 20.72
CA MET A 168 -7.26 -11.94 19.62
C MET A 168 -8.74 -11.59 19.71
N VAL A 169 -9.34 -11.70 20.90
CA VAL A 169 -10.74 -11.35 21.14
C VAL A 169 -10.95 -9.85 20.87
N ALA A 170 -10.10 -8.99 21.42
CA ALA A 170 -10.17 -7.55 21.21
C ALA A 170 -10.08 -7.19 19.71
N SER A 171 -9.13 -7.77 18.98
CA SER A 171 -8.99 -7.55 17.52
C SER A 171 -10.16 -8.10 16.70
N SER A 172 -10.76 -9.21 17.11
CA SER A 172 -11.95 -9.75 16.44
C SER A 172 -13.18 -8.86 16.61
N MET A 173 -13.26 -8.13 17.73
CA MET A 173 -14.37 -7.23 18.04
C MET A 173 -14.20 -5.84 17.44
N THR A 174 -12.99 -5.45 17.02
CA THR A 174 -12.80 -4.14 16.38
C THR A 174 -13.46 -4.14 15.00
N PRO A 175 -14.44 -3.26 14.74
CA PRO A 175 -15.01 -3.09 13.42
C PRO A 175 -13.95 -2.43 12.56
N MET A 176 -13.25 -3.24 11.77
CA MET A 176 -12.37 -2.69 10.74
C MET A 176 -13.23 -2.40 9.53
N ASP A 177 -13.54 -1.12 9.33
CA ASP A 177 -14.00 -0.62 8.05
C ASP A 177 -12.77 -0.55 7.13
N LEU A 178 -12.29 -1.74 6.74
CA LEU A 178 -11.43 -1.85 5.60
C LEU A 178 -12.31 -1.46 4.44
N LYS A 179 -12.23 -0.19 4.04
CA LYS A 179 -12.59 0.19 2.69
C LYS A 179 -11.63 -0.62 1.83
N PRO A 180 -12.08 -1.70 1.16
CA PRO A 180 -11.27 -2.31 0.13
C PRO A 180 -10.83 -1.17 -0.79
N VAL A 181 -9.51 -1.03 -0.94
CA VAL A 181 -8.91 -0.20 -1.97
C VAL A 181 -9.45 -0.81 -3.29
N GLY A 182 -10.54 -0.23 -3.81
CA GLY A 182 -11.25 -0.72 -4.99
C GLY A 182 -12.68 -1.28 -4.83
N GLN A 183 -13.36 -1.25 -3.67
CA GLN A 183 -14.77 -1.68 -3.57
C GLN A 183 -15.67 -0.58 -3.00
N ALA A 184 -16.00 0.38 -3.85
CA ALA A 184 -17.14 1.26 -3.64
C ALA A 184 -18.44 0.48 -3.87
N GLY A 185 -19.14 0.14 -2.79
CA GLY A 185 -20.60 -0.05 -2.79
C GLY A 185 -21.17 -1.30 -3.48
N GLY A 186 -21.11 -2.45 -2.80
CA GLY A 186 -22.21 -3.44 -2.72
C GLY A 186 -22.73 -4.12 -4.00
N ARG A 187 -22.21 -3.80 -5.18
CA ARG A 187 -22.40 -4.56 -6.42
C ARG A 187 -21.08 -5.25 -6.74
N PRO A 188 -21.09 -6.49 -7.27
CA PRO A 188 -19.88 -7.07 -7.83
C PRO A 188 -19.36 -6.09 -8.88
N ILE A 189 -18.20 -5.49 -8.61
CA ILE A 189 -17.53 -4.65 -9.58
C ILE A 189 -17.00 -5.63 -10.62
N ASP A 190 -17.47 -5.49 -11.87
CA ASP A 190 -16.94 -6.27 -12.97
C ASP A 190 -15.48 -5.87 -13.16
N VAL A 191 -14.56 -6.77 -12.79
CA VAL A 191 -13.13 -6.57 -13.00
C VAL A 191 -12.80 -7.10 -14.38
N ILE A 192 -12.30 -6.23 -15.24
CA ILE A 192 -11.91 -6.58 -16.62
C ILE A 192 -10.42 -6.38 -16.76
N GLU A 193 -9.70 -7.49 -16.86
CA GLU A 193 -8.27 -7.50 -17.15
C GLU A 193 -8.02 -7.47 -18.65
N ILE A 194 -7.14 -6.57 -19.08
CA ILE A 194 -6.72 -6.43 -20.47
C ILE A 194 -5.22 -6.73 -20.52
N ASP A 195 -4.89 -7.95 -20.92
CA ASP A 195 -3.51 -8.33 -21.23
C ASP A 195 -3.23 -8.07 -22.72
N PHE A 196 -2.40 -7.05 -22.98
CA PHE A 196 -2.00 -6.66 -24.33
C PHE A 196 -1.03 -7.67 -24.97
N ALA A 197 -0.22 -8.38 -24.18
CA ALA A 197 0.78 -9.31 -24.73
C ALA A 197 0.11 -10.44 -25.50
N ASP A 198 -1.04 -10.90 -25.02
CA ASP A 198 -1.84 -11.96 -25.61
C ASP A 198 -2.63 -11.53 -26.85
N MET A 199 -2.64 -10.24 -27.21
CA MET A 199 -3.43 -9.74 -28.34
C MET A 199 -2.66 -9.68 -29.65
N LYS A 200 -1.33 -9.75 -29.62
CA LYS A 200 -0.49 -9.69 -30.81
C LYS A 200 -0.85 -10.82 -31.80
N GLY A 201 -1.08 -10.45 -33.06
CA GLY A 201 -1.45 -11.34 -34.15
C GLY A 201 -2.94 -11.72 -34.20
N LYS A 202 -3.75 -11.34 -33.20
CA LYS A 202 -5.20 -11.55 -33.22
C LYS A 202 -5.89 -10.43 -33.99
N ARG A 203 -7.08 -10.72 -34.53
CA ARG A 203 -7.95 -9.67 -35.07
C ARG A 203 -8.60 -8.92 -33.93
N LEU A 204 -8.78 -7.60 -34.07
CA LEU A 204 -9.41 -6.80 -33.02
C LEU A 204 -10.78 -7.35 -32.54
N PRO A 205 -11.70 -7.83 -33.42
CA PRO A 205 -12.94 -8.52 -33.03
C PRO A 205 -12.79 -9.73 -32.11
N GLU A 206 -11.63 -10.41 -32.15
CA GLU A 206 -11.36 -11.63 -31.37
C GLU A 206 -10.84 -11.31 -29.97
N THR A 207 -10.54 -10.04 -29.68
CA THR A 207 -10.04 -9.60 -28.39
C THR A 207 -11.17 -9.22 -27.42
N PRO A 208 -10.90 -9.20 -26.11
CA PRO A 208 -11.85 -8.67 -25.13
C PRO A 208 -12.29 -7.22 -25.40
N LEU A 209 -11.46 -6.42 -26.08
CA LEU A 209 -11.73 -5.01 -26.40
C LEU A 209 -12.92 -4.83 -27.34
N ALA A 210 -13.16 -5.74 -28.27
CA ALA A 210 -14.25 -5.60 -29.25
C ALA A 210 -15.64 -5.53 -28.61
N ARG A 211 -15.83 -6.21 -27.47
CA ARG A 211 -17.08 -6.15 -26.70
C ARG A 211 -17.30 -4.81 -26.02
N GLN A 212 -16.21 -4.12 -25.71
CA GLN A 212 -16.21 -2.88 -24.91
C GLN A 212 -16.16 -1.64 -25.81
N LEU A 213 -15.51 -1.75 -26.97
CA LEU A 213 -15.32 -0.70 -27.95
C LEU A 213 -15.63 -1.21 -29.37
N PRO A 214 -16.91 -1.48 -29.70
CA PRO A 214 -17.27 -1.98 -31.03
C PRO A 214 -16.92 -0.97 -32.14
N GLU A 215 -16.99 0.33 -31.86
CA GLU A 215 -16.59 1.40 -32.78
C GLU A 215 -15.09 1.36 -33.11
N LEU A 216 -14.23 0.94 -32.18
CA LEU A 216 -12.80 0.77 -32.43
C LEU A 216 -12.57 -0.26 -33.53
N THR A 217 -13.35 -1.33 -33.52
CA THR A 217 -13.28 -2.38 -34.56
C THR A 217 -13.59 -1.83 -35.95
N ALA A 218 -14.58 -0.95 -36.06
CA ALA A 218 -14.95 -0.35 -37.34
C ALA A 218 -13.90 0.65 -37.86
N LEU A 219 -13.29 1.42 -36.95
CA LEU A 219 -12.29 2.44 -37.29
C LEU A 219 -10.97 1.84 -37.76
N THR A 220 -10.64 0.63 -37.32
CA THR A 220 -9.34 -0.01 -37.62
C THR A 220 -9.43 -1.09 -38.69
N LEU A 221 -10.48 -1.13 -39.52
CA LEU A 221 -10.66 -2.18 -40.53
C LEU A 221 -9.66 -2.07 -41.68
N ASP A 222 -9.27 -0.85 -42.05
CA ASP A 222 -8.45 -0.56 -43.22
C ASP A 222 -7.33 0.42 -42.87
N GLY A 223 -6.10 0.12 -43.26
CA GLY A 223 -4.95 0.96 -42.97
C GLY A 223 -4.32 0.68 -41.61
N GLU A 224 -3.36 1.53 -41.23
CA GLU A 224 -2.63 1.44 -39.97
C GLU A 224 -3.15 2.46 -38.97
N HIS A 225 -3.42 2.00 -37.75
CA HIS A 225 -3.92 2.82 -36.66
C HIS A 225 -3.14 2.57 -35.36
N PHE A 226 -2.83 3.66 -34.67
CA PHE A 226 -2.28 3.65 -33.32
C PHE A 226 -3.40 3.84 -32.31
N VAL A 227 -3.66 2.82 -31.49
CA VAL A 227 -4.64 2.87 -30.41
C VAL A 227 -3.89 3.05 -29.09
N VAL A 228 -4.08 4.20 -28.44
CA VAL A 228 -3.36 4.58 -27.22
C VAL A 228 -4.32 4.65 -26.05
N PHE A 229 -4.15 3.77 -25.06
CA PHE A 229 -4.92 3.76 -23.83
C PHE A 229 -4.25 4.65 -22.79
N TYR A 230 -5.00 5.60 -22.26
CA TYR A 230 -4.48 6.59 -21.32
C TYR A 230 -5.45 6.88 -20.18
N ARG A 231 -4.92 7.40 -19.08
CA ARG A 231 -5.71 8.04 -18.01
C ARG A 231 -5.39 9.53 -18.01
N LEU A 232 -6.36 10.39 -17.72
CA LEU A 232 -6.12 11.84 -17.65
C LEU A 232 -5.09 12.19 -16.57
N THR A 233 -5.12 11.48 -15.45
CA THR A 233 -4.25 11.68 -14.29
C THR A 233 -2.85 11.06 -14.44
N CYS A 234 -2.53 10.43 -15.57
CA CYS A 234 -1.28 9.73 -15.82
C CYS A 234 -0.24 10.67 -16.49
N PRO A 235 0.81 11.13 -15.78
CA PRO A 235 1.77 12.08 -16.34
C PRO A 235 2.55 11.52 -17.53
N SER A 236 3.00 10.26 -17.43
CA SER A 236 3.70 9.57 -18.54
C SER A 236 2.84 9.41 -19.78
N CYS A 237 1.51 9.40 -19.63
CA CYS A 237 0.61 9.39 -20.78
C CYS A 237 0.68 10.72 -21.54
N HIS A 238 0.73 11.86 -20.85
CA HIS A 238 0.91 13.17 -21.49
C HIS A 238 2.24 13.24 -22.24
N GLU A 239 3.32 12.74 -21.62
CA GLU A 239 4.66 12.69 -22.25
C GLU A 239 4.64 11.89 -23.55
N VAL A 240 4.05 10.68 -23.56
CA VAL A 240 3.94 9.84 -24.77
C VAL A 240 3.22 10.56 -25.91
N PHE A 241 2.12 11.27 -25.62
CA PHE A 241 1.42 12.03 -26.65
C PHE A 241 2.22 13.22 -27.17
N LEU A 242 2.91 13.95 -26.28
CA LEU A 242 3.74 15.09 -26.67
C LEU A 242 4.96 14.66 -27.50
N ASP A 243 5.60 13.54 -27.13
CA ASP A 243 6.85 13.10 -27.76
C ASP A 243 6.61 12.35 -29.07
N HIS A 244 5.55 11.54 -29.15
CA HIS A 244 5.33 10.63 -30.29
C HIS A 244 4.17 11.02 -31.20
N PHE A 245 3.21 11.80 -30.69
CA PHE A 245 2.06 12.26 -31.47
C PHE A 245 1.92 13.80 -31.49
N PRO A 246 3.00 14.58 -31.68
CA PRO A 246 2.93 16.03 -31.63
C PRO A 246 2.11 16.61 -32.80
N GLY A 247 1.32 17.64 -32.51
CA GLY A 247 0.64 18.44 -33.53
C GLY A 247 -0.57 17.76 -34.17
N ARG A 248 -0.90 18.18 -35.40
CA ARG A 248 -2.09 17.74 -36.11
C ARG A 248 -1.87 16.39 -36.79
N GLN A 249 -2.45 15.35 -36.24
CA GLN A 249 -2.46 14.01 -36.83
C GLN A 249 -3.40 13.94 -38.04
N GLU A 250 -3.09 13.04 -38.98
CA GLU A 250 -4.05 12.61 -39.98
C GLU A 250 -5.27 12.02 -39.25
N ARG A 251 -6.48 12.47 -39.63
CA ARG A 251 -7.70 12.02 -38.96
C ARG A 251 -7.77 10.49 -39.02
N ASP A 252 -8.17 9.90 -37.91
CA ASP A 252 -8.37 8.46 -37.72
C ASP A 252 -7.09 7.62 -37.60
N ARG A 253 -5.89 8.14 -37.88
CA ARG A 253 -4.63 7.38 -37.69
C ARG A 253 -4.29 7.11 -36.23
N VAL A 254 -4.63 8.03 -35.33
CA VAL A 254 -4.38 7.89 -33.88
C VAL A 254 -5.71 7.92 -33.14
N ILE A 255 -5.98 6.85 -32.39
CA ILE A 255 -7.18 6.67 -31.59
C ILE A 255 -6.79 6.71 -30.12
N ALA A 256 -7.20 7.77 -29.42
CA ALA A 256 -6.90 7.98 -28.02
C ALA A 256 -8.07 7.45 -27.17
N VAL A 257 -7.84 6.37 -26.42
CA VAL A 257 -8.85 5.71 -25.59
C VAL A 257 -8.64 6.07 -24.13
N ASN A 258 -9.55 6.87 -23.57
CA ASN A 258 -9.54 7.21 -22.15
C ASN A 258 -10.03 6.03 -21.30
N VAL A 259 -9.24 5.68 -20.30
CA VAL A 259 -9.56 4.68 -19.28
C VAL A 259 -10.18 5.43 -18.10
N PRO A 260 -11.47 5.27 -17.82
CA PRO A 260 -12.12 6.00 -16.74
C PRO A 260 -11.48 5.64 -15.39
N PRO A 261 -11.52 6.56 -14.41
CA PRO A 261 -11.15 6.24 -13.04
C PRO A 261 -12.10 5.17 -12.48
N GLU A 262 -11.63 4.49 -11.43
CA GLU A 262 -12.45 3.49 -10.74
C GLU A 262 -13.70 4.17 -10.14
N GLN A 263 -14.82 3.44 -10.08
CA GLN A 263 -16.03 4.00 -9.46
C GLN A 263 -15.77 4.41 -8.02
N GLY A 264 -16.03 5.69 -7.71
CA GLY A 264 -15.80 6.23 -6.37
C GLY A 264 -14.32 6.56 -6.07
N ALA A 265 -13.42 6.45 -7.05
CA ALA A 265 -12.07 6.99 -6.91
C ALA A 265 -12.16 8.50 -6.66
N LEU A 266 -11.64 8.94 -5.53
CA LEU A 266 -11.48 10.37 -5.24
C LEU A 266 -10.33 10.88 -6.10
N ILE A 267 -10.65 11.64 -7.14
CA ILE A 267 -9.64 12.38 -7.89
C ILE A 267 -9.08 13.42 -6.93
N ALA A 268 -7.82 13.24 -6.51
CA ALA A 268 -7.17 14.15 -5.58
C ALA A 268 -7.20 15.59 -6.11
N GLU A 269 -7.51 16.57 -5.26
CA GLU A 269 -7.44 17.98 -5.61
C GLU A 269 -6.01 18.32 -6.07
N GLY A 270 -5.86 18.73 -7.34
CA GLY A 270 -4.55 18.99 -7.97
C GLY A 270 -4.00 17.85 -8.84
N ALA A 271 -4.73 16.74 -9.01
CA ALA A 271 -4.44 15.79 -10.07
C ALA A 271 -4.48 16.51 -11.43
N ASN A 272 -3.49 16.26 -12.29
CA ASN A 272 -3.50 16.82 -13.63
C ASN A 272 -4.69 16.21 -14.39
N THR A 273 -5.77 16.97 -14.53
CA THR A 273 -6.95 16.60 -15.32
C THR A 273 -6.97 17.34 -16.65
N GLU A 274 -5.85 17.95 -17.04
CA GLU A 274 -5.77 18.63 -18.32
C GLU A 274 -6.03 17.62 -19.45
N PRO A 275 -6.73 18.03 -20.51
CA PRO A 275 -6.93 17.18 -21.66
C PRO A 275 -5.59 16.84 -22.33
N ILE A 276 -5.43 15.59 -22.77
CA ILE A 276 -4.28 15.22 -23.59
C ILE A 276 -4.24 16.06 -24.88
N GLN A 277 -3.08 16.64 -25.12
CA GLN A 277 -2.78 17.41 -26.33
C GLN A 277 -2.52 16.45 -27.50
N CYS A 278 -3.58 16.13 -28.24
CA CYS A 278 -3.49 15.49 -29.54
C CYS A 278 -4.53 16.09 -30.47
N ASP A 279 -4.08 16.95 -31.37
CA ASP A 279 -4.94 17.57 -32.36
C ASP A 279 -5.13 16.59 -33.52
N GLY A 280 -6.37 16.20 -33.81
CA GLY A 280 -6.67 15.24 -34.87
C GLY A 280 -6.75 13.77 -34.43
N CYS A 281 -6.46 13.45 -33.16
CA CYS A 281 -6.80 12.14 -32.60
C CYS A 281 -8.31 11.91 -32.59
N THR A 282 -8.73 10.69 -32.93
CA THR A 282 -10.08 10.20 -32.69
C THR A 282 -10.16 9.77 -31.22
N ARG A 283 -11.01 10.44 -30.43
CA ARG A 283 -11.11 10.19 -28.98
C ARG A 283 -12.25 9.23 -28.68
N MET A 284 -11.96 8.26 -27.83
CA MET A 284 -12.92 7.28 -27.33
C MET A 284 -12.74 7.12 -25.82
N GLN A 285 -13.70 6.47 -25.17
CA GLN A 285 -13.64 6.17 -23.74
C GLN A 285 -14.09 4.74 -23.50
N LEU A 286 -13.40 4.02 -22.64
CA LEU A 286 -13.88 2.73 -22.14
C LEU A 286 -15.16 2.93 -21.32
N PRO A 287 -16.09 1.95 -21.34
CA PRO A 287 -17.30 2.03 -20.52
C PRO A 287 -16.99 2.31 -19.05
N GLU A 288 -17.74 3.24 -18.46
CA GLU A 288 -17.69 3.48 -17.02
C GLU A 288 -18.33 2.31 -16.27
N GLY A 289 -17.79 1.99 -15.10
CA GLY A 289 -18.34 0.97 -14.21
C GLY A 289 -17.38 -0.15 -13.87
N PRO A 290 -16.86 -0.88 -14.85
CA PRO A 290 -15.86 -1.91 -14.61
C PRO A 290 -14.57 -1.36 -14.00
N LEU A 291 -13.91 -2.20 -13.20
CA LEU A 291 -12.53 -1.96 -12.81
C LEU A 291 -11.62 -2.46 -13.93
N TRP A 292 -10.99 -1.52 -14.65
CA TRP A 292 -10.07 -1.81 -15.73
C TRP A 292 -8.67 -2.11 -15.19
N LEU A 293 -8.30 -3.40 -15.16
CA LEU A 293 -6.94 -3.84 -14.82
C LEU A 293 -6.07 -3.79 -16.07
N LEU A 294 -5.50 -2.61 -16.33
CA LEU A 294 -4.52 -2.39 -17.38
C LEU A 294 -3.55 -1.28 -16.98
N LYS A 295 -2.30 -1.38 -17.44
CA LYS A 295 -1.27 -0.36 -17.22
C LYS A 295 -1.40 0.72 -18.30
N THR A 296 -1.34 1.98 -17.89
CA THR A 296 -1.31 3.13 -18.81
C THR A 296 0.03 3.88 -18.67
N PRO A 297 0.60 4.39 -19.78
CA PRO A 297 0.10 4.29 -21.14
C PRO A 297 0.27 2.87 -21.70
N ALA A 298 -0.70 2.43 -22.51
CA ALA A 298 -0.56 1.23 -23.33
C ALA A 298 -0.83 1.57 -24.79
N ILE A 299 -0.08 0.96 -25.69
CA ILE A 299 -0.17 1.20 -27.13
C ILE A 299 -0.46 -0.12 -27.84
N MET A 300 -1.35 -0.05 -28.81
CA MET A 300 -1.67 -1.12 -29.72
C MET A 300 -1.65 -0.59 -31.15
N VAL A 301 -0.94 -1.27 -32.04
CA VAL A 301 -0.91 -0.96 -33.47
C VAL A 301 -1.78 -1.98 -34.18
N VAL A 302 -2.75 -1.47 -34.94
CA VAL A 302 -3.71 -2.29 -35.70
C VAL A 302 -3.53 -1.97 -37.18
N GLU A 303 -3.28 -3.00 -37.96
CA GLU A 303 -3.13 -2.91 -39.42
C GLU A 303 -4.19 -3.80 -40.08
N ASN A 304 -5.09 -3.19 -40.85
CA ASN A 304 -6.17 -3.88 -41.55
C ASN A 304 -6.97 -4.84 -40.64
N GLY A 305 -7.32 -4.37 -39.43
CA GLY A 305 -8.04 -5.12 -38.40
C GLY A 305 -7.23 -6.15 -37.62
N VAL A 306 -5.93 -6.31 -37.89
CA VAL A 306 -5.03 -7.25 -37.20
C VAL A 306 -4.09 -6.49 -36.28
N ILE A 307 -3.93 -6.96 -35.05
CA ILE A 307 -3.05 -6.34 -34.06
C ILE A 307 -1.61 -6.76 -34.36
N THR A 308 -0.78 -5.84 -34.88
CA THR A 308 0.62 -6.12 -35.22
C THR A 308 1.56 -5.91 -34.03
N CYS A 309 1.21 -5.00 -33.12
CA CYS A 309 1.91 -4.80 -31.86
C CYS A 309 0.95 -4.39 -30.75
N ALA A 310 1.21 -4.82 -29.51
CA ALA A 310 0.47 -4.41 -28.34
C ALA A 310 1.38 -4.50 -27.10
N SER A 311 1.48 -3.42 -26.33
CA SER A 311 2.36 -3.34 -25.16
C SER A 311 1.79 -2.39 -24.10
N GLY A 312 1.82 -2.83 -22.85
CA GLY A 312 1.46 -2.03 -21.67
C GLY A 312 2.64 -1.73 -20.74
N THR A 313 3.86 -2.11 -21.12
CA THR A 313 5.09 -1.83 -20.34
C THR A 313 6.06 -0.97 -21.13
N ASP A 314 6.35 -1.40 -22.37
CA ASP A 314 7.34 -0.78 -23.24
C ASP A 314 6.62 -0.29 -24.50
N VAL A 315 5.99 0.88 -24.38
CA VAL A 315 5.22 1.50 -25.46
C VAL A 315 6.09 1.90 -26.65
N ILE A 316 7.37 2.20 -26.41
CA ILE A 316 8.34 2.60 -27.44
C ILE A 316 8.58 1.47 -28.45
N ASP A 317 8.58 0.22 -28.01
CA ASP A 317 8.84 -0.94 -28.88
C ASP A 317 7.80 -1.05 -30.01
N CYS A 318 6.54 -0.71 -29.71
CA CYS A 318 5.47 -0.69 -30.71
C CYS A 318 5.50 0.54 -31.62
N LEU A 319 6.17 1.62 -31.21
CA LEU A 319 6.29 2.85 -32.00
C LEU A 319 7.51 2.84 -32.93
N VAL A 320 8.59 2.16 -32.53
CA VAL A 320 9.87 2.12 -33.25
C VAL A 320 10.03 0.83 -34.07
N GLY A 321 9.34 -0.25 -33.69
CA GLY A 321 9.47 -1.58 -34.28
C GLY A 321 8.86 -1.79 -35.66
N GLN A 322 8.76 -0.74 -36.49
CA GLN A 322 8.35 -0.84 -37.90
C GLN A 322 9.52 -0.55 -38.85
#